data_AF-A0A1I4XK81-F1
#
_entry.id   AF-A0A1I4XK81-F1
#
_cell.length_a   1.000
_cell.length_b   1.000
_cell.length_c   1.000
_cell.angle_alpha   90.00
_cell.angle_beta   90.00
_cell.angle_gamma   90.00
#
_symmetry.space_group_name_H-M   'P 1'
#
loop_
_entity.id
_entity.type
_entity.pdbx_description
1 polymer ?
#
loop_
_entity_poly.entity_id
_entity_poly.type
_entity_poly.pdbx_seq_one_letter_code
_entity_poly.pdbx_strand_id
1 'polypeptide(L)'
;MHPLAKKQAFVKHKSNKNTMYAIVEIAGQQFKVAKDQKVFVNRLAGEEGDSVSFDKVLLTGDGDNITLGAPAIEGALVGAKISRHLQGDKVIVFKKKRRKGYKKKNGHRQALTEIVIESIDVKGGKKASSAKKEEPKKDTKAESKADDLNQHTVVELREMAKEKGIEGYSSMKKAELIEALS
;
A
#
# COMPACT_ATOMS: atom_id res chain seq x y z
N MET A 1 -59.90 -21.31 -26.13
CA MET A 1 -58.44 -21.33 -25.97
C MET A 1 -57.90 -19.91 -26.14
N HIS A 2 -57.84 -19.12 -25.06
CA HIS A 2 -57.23 -17.79 -25.04
C HIS A 2 -55.81 -17.91 -24.46
N PRO A 3 -54.74 -17.58 -25.20
CA PRO A 3 -53.41 -17.59 -24.62
C PRO A 3 -53.18 -16.29 -23.83
N LEU A 4 -53.14 -16.42 -22.50
CA LEU A 4 -52.64 -15.40 -21.58
C LEU A 4 -51.13 -15.21 -21.82
N ALA A 5 -50.77 -14.25 -22.68
CA ALA A 5 -49.39 -13.82 -22.84
C ALA A 5 -48.95 -13.04 -21.58
N LYS A 6 -48.29 -13.73 -20.64
CA LYS A 6 -47.52 -13.08 -19.57
C LYS A 6 -46.41 -12.25 -20.20
N LYS A 7 -46.59 -10.93 -20.24
CA LYS A 7 -45.49 -9.97 -20.46
C LYS A 7 -44.49 -10.13 -19.31
N GLN A 8 -43.40 -10.85 -19.54
CA GLN A 8 -42.24 -10.78 -18.66
C GLN A 8 -41.66 -9.37 -18.84
N ALA A 9 -41.80 -8.54 -17.81
CA ALA A 9 -41.12 -7.26 -17.75
C ALA A 9 -39.62 -7.51 -17.68
N PHE A 10 -38.92 -7.18 -18.77
CA PHE A 10 -37.46 -7.17 -18.82
C PHE A 10 -36.95 -6.09 -17.86
N VAL A 11 -36.54 -6.49 -16.66
CA VAL A 11 -35.91 -5.60 -15.67
C VAL A 11 -34.58 -5.13 -16.27
N LYS A 12 -34.57 -3.89 -16.76
CA LYS A 12 -33.38 -3.21 -17.28
C LYS A 12 -32.45 -2.99 -16.10
N HIS A 13 -31.50 -3.90 -15.90
CA HIS A 13 -30.45 -3.76 -14.90
C HIS A 13 -29.67 -2.49 -15.26
N LYS A 14 -29.88 -1.43 -14.48
CA LYS A 14 -29.13 -0.18 -14.60
C LYS A 14 -27.69 -0.52 -14.24
N SER A 15 -26.83 -0.63 -15.24
CA SER A 15 -25.39 -0.82 -15.01
C SER A 15 -24.89 0.41 -14.26
N ASN A 16 -24.52 0.25 -12.99
CA ASN A 16 -23.68 1.21 -12.30
C ASN A 16 -22.30 1.15 -12.97
N LYS A 17 -22.16 1.88 -14.07
CA LYS A 17 -20.85 2.11 -14.70
C LYS A 17 -20.16 3.19 -13.89
N ASN A 18 -19.22 2.81 -13.06
CA ASN A 18 -18.21 3.77 -12.62
C ASN A 18 -17.34 4.10 -13.83
N THR A 19 -17.33 5.37 -14.23
CA THR A 19 -16.56 5.90 -15.36
C THR A 19 -15.06 6.00 -15.05
N MET A 20 -14.73 5.97 -13.76
CA MET A 20 -13.37 6.09 -13.23
C MET A 20 -12.72 4.72 -13.04
N TYR A 21 -11.54 4.53 -13.63
CA TYR A 21 -10.70 3.33 -13.50
C TYR A 21 -9.22 3.70 -13.36
N ALA A 22 -8.43 2.76 -12.86
CA ALA A 22 -6.98 2.89 -12.76
C ALA A 22 -6.28 1.64 -13.32
N ILE A 23 -5.04 1.81 -13.78
CA ILE A 23 -4.11 0.70 -14.02
C ILE A 23 -3.08 0.73 -12.91
N VAL A 24 -3.05 -0.34 -12.12
CA VAL A 24 -2.21 -0.47 -10.92
C VAL A 24 -1.32 -1.69 -11.03
N GLU A 25 -0.09 -1.58 -10.57
CA GLU A 25 0.83 -2.72 -10.44
C GLU A 25 0.61 -3.40 -9.08
N ILE A 26 0.15 -4.65 -9.11
CA ILE A 26 -0.07 -5.49 -7.92
C ILE A 26 0.78 -6.74 -8.07
N ALA A 27 1.70 -6.94 -7.12
CA ALA A 27 2.57 -8.12 -7.05
C ALA A 27 3.26 -8.44 -8.40
N GLY A 28 3.77 -7.39 -9.06
CA GLY A 28 4.53 -7.48 -10.32
C GLY A 28 3.70 -7.59 -11.60
N GLN A 29 2.37 -7.53 -11.53
CA GLN A 29 1.47 -7.54 -12.70
C GLN A 29 0.57 -6.32 -12.70
N GLN A 30 0.20 -5.84 -13.88
CA GLN A 30 -0.68 -4.69 -14.03
C GLN A 30 -2.15 -5.13 -14.16
N PHE A 31 -3.02 -4.50 -13.39
CA PHE A 31 -4.45 -4.75 -13.41
C PHE A 31 -5.22 -3.47 -13.72
N LYS A 32 -6.20 -3.57 -14.61
CA LYS A 32 -7.23 -2.55 -14.77
C LYS A 32 -8.27 -2.74 -13.68
N VAL A 33 -8.45 -1.73 -12.85
CA VAL A 33 -9.32 -1.77 -11.68
C VAL A 33 -10.30 -0.62 -11.68
N ALA A 34 -11.52 -0.89 -11.22
CA ALA A 34 -12.53 0.10 -10.91
C ALA A 34 -12.96 -0.07 -9.45
N LYS A 35 -13.55 0.99 -8.89
CA LYS A 35 -14.12 0.93 -7.53
C LYS A 35 -15.17 -0.18 -7.43
N ASP A 36 -15.20 -0.87 -6.29
CA ASP A 36 -16.06 -1.99 -5.95
C ASP A 36 -15.87 -3.24 -6.81
N GLN A 37 -14.82 -3.27 -7.65
CA GLN A 37 -14.49 -4.43 -8.46
C GLN A 37 -13.73 -5.48 -7.65
N LYS A 38 -14.07 -6.75 -7.88
CA LYS A 38 -13.30 -7.89 -7.38
C LYS A 38 -12.24 -8.31 -8.39
N VAL A 39 -11.01 -8.50 -7.93
CA VAL A 39 -9.87 -8.86 -8.78
C VAL A 39 -9.09 -9.99 -8.13
N PHE A 40 -8.69 -10.97 -8.93
CA PHE A 40 -7.78 -12.04 -8.50
C PHE A 40 -6.36 -11.64 -8.82
N VAL A 41 -5.53 -11.58 -7.80
CA VAL A 41 -4.12 -11.20 -7.89
C VAL A 41 -3.24 -12.32 -7.36
N ASN A 42 -1.93 -12.22 -7.62
CA ASN A 42 -0.95 -13.11 -7.01
C ASN A 42 -1.06 -13.08 -5.48
N ARG A 43 -0.58 -14.13 -4.81
CA ARG A 43 -0.68 -14.25 -3.35
C ARG A 43 -0.10 -13.01 -2.65
N LEU A 44 -0.92 -12.35 -1.84
CA LEU A 44 -0.53 -11.26 -0.96
C LEU A 44 -0.29 -11.78 0.46
N ALA A 45 0.50 -11.05 1.23
CA ALA A 45 0.63 -11.24 2.67
C ALA A 45 -0.48 -10.48 3.40
N GLY A 46 -1.04 -11.07 4.46
CA GLY A 46 -2.21 -10.57 5.19
C GLY A 46 -3.26 -11.65 5.37
N GLU A 47 -4.24 -11.38 6.23
CA GLU A 47 -5.38 -12.23 6.52
C GLU A 47 -6.64 -11.74 5.78
N GLU A 48 -7.71 -12.55 5.81
CA GLU A 48 -8.99 -12.16 5.22
C GLU A 48 -9.60 -10.97 5.97
N GLY A 49 -9.91 -9.90 5.24
CA GLY A 49 -10.44 -8.66 5.78
C GLY A 49 -9.40 -7.55 5.98
N ASP A 50 -8.11 -7.82 5.77
CA ASP A 50 -7.08 -6.79 5.89
C ASP A 50 -7.17 -5.77 4.74
N SER A 51 -6.90 -4.51 5.07
CA SER A 51 -6.78 -3.42 4.10
C SER A 51 -5.37 -3.33 3.55
N VAL A 52 -5.25 -3.28 2.22
CA VAL A 52 -3.98 -3.20 1.47
C VAL A 52 -4.02 -1.98 0.56
N SER A 53 -2.95 -1.20 0.55
CA SER A 53 -2.79 -0.02 -0.31
C SER A 53 -1.73 -0.27 -1.38
N PHE A 54 -1.98 0.22 -2.59
CA PHE A 54 -1.05 0.14 -3.72
C PHE A 54 -0.69 1.54 -4.22
N ASP A 55 0.60 1.86 -4.14
CA ASP A 55 1.13 3.20 -4.50
C ASP A 55 1.51 3.30 -5.98
N LYS A 56 1.77 2.16 -6.63
CA LYS A 56 2.17 2.10 -8.05
C LYS A 56 0.97 2.15 -8.99
N VAL A 57 0.41 3.35 -9.14
CA VAL A 57 -0.66 3.63 -10.11
C VAL A 57 -0.05 4.23 -11.37
N LEU A 58 -0.25 3.57 -12.51
CA LEU A 58 0.38 3.93 -13.78
C LEU A 58 -0.50 4.85 -14.64
N LEU A 59 -1.81 4.65 -14.55
CA LEU A 59 -2.80 5.36 -15.34
C LEU A 59 -4.08 5.52 -14.52
N THR A 60 -4.70 6.69 -14.60
CA THR A 60 -6.08 6.89 -14.15
C THR A 60 -6.91 7.43 -15.32
N GLY A 61 -8.10 6.89 -15.52
CA GLY A 61 -9.03 7.33 -16.56
C GLY A 61 -10.37 7.66 -15.93
N ASP A 62 -10.88 8.85 -16.17
CA ASP A 62 -12.24 9.28 -15.81
C ASP A 62 -12.97 9.74 -17.07
N GLY A 63 -13.69 8.81 -17.70
CA GLY A 63 -14.33 9.04 -19.00
C GLY A 63 -13.31 9.37 -20.09
N ASP A 64 -13.35 10.61 -20.58
CA ASP A 64 -12.47 11.10 -21.65
C ASP A 64 -11.13 11.63 -21.11
N ASN A 65 -11.02 11.89 -19.81
CA ASN A 65 -9.79 12.38 -19.18
C ASN A 65 -8.90 11.22 -18.77
N ILE A 66 -7.72 11.10 -19.39
CA ILE A 66 -6.73 10.08 -19.06
C ILE A 66 -5.48 10.77 -18.53
N THR A 67 -5.08 10.41 -17.31
CA THR A 67 -3.80 10.80 -16.72
C THR A 67 -2.84 9.64 -16.80
N LEU A 68 -1.69 9.86 -17.44
CA LEU A 68 -0.61 8.87 -17.58
C LEU A 68 0.55 9.24 -16.67
N GLY A 69 1.06 8.26 -15.92
CA GLY A 69 2.28 8.39 -15.13
C GLY A 69 3.54 8.15 -15.96
N ALA A 70 4.65 8.70 -15.51
CA ALA A 70 5.98 8.47 -16.08
C ALA A 70 7.04 8.42 -14.96
N PRO A 71 7.29 7.27 -14.30
CA PRO A 71 6.77 5.92 -14.53
C PRO A 71 5.45 5.58 -13.82
N ALA A 72 5.10 6.29 -12.74
CA ALA A 72 3.84 6.17 -12.01
C ALA A 72 3.30 7.57 -11.69
N ILE A 73 2.02 7.69 -11.35
CA ILE A 73 1.39 8.96 -10.96
C ILE A 73 1.75 9.25 -9.51
N GLU A 74 2.50 10.34 -9.26
CA GLU A 74 2.89 10.73 -7.91
C GLU A 74 1.66 11.06 -7.05
N GLY A 75 1.59 10.49 -5.84
CA GLY A 75 0.51 10.73 -4.89
C GLY A 75 -0.81 10.00 -5.19
N ALA A 76 -0.83 9.15 -6.21
CA ALA A 76 -1.95 8.26 -6.46
C ALA A 76 -1.85 7.01 -5.56
N LEU A 77 -2.99 6.57 -5.03
CA LEU A 77 -3.08 5.42 -4.14
C LEU A 77 -4.37 4.65 -4.41
N VAL A 78 -4.28 3.33 -4.52
CA VAL A 78 -5.45 2.45 -4.65
C VAL A 78 -5.61 1.68 -3.35
N GLY A 79 -6.73 1.91 -2.66
CA GLY A 79 -7.13 1.19 -1.46
C GLY A 79 -7.94 -0.04 -1.81
N ALA A 80 -7.58 -1.19 -1.24
CA ALA A 80 -8.27 -2.45 -1.44
C ALA A 80 -8.38 -3.24 -0.13
N LYS A 81 -9.28 -4.21 -0.11
CA LYS A 81 -9.47 -5.13 1.01
C LYS A 81 -9.33 -6.57 0.53
N ILE A 82 -8.62 -7.39 1.29
CA ILE A 82 -8.52 -8.82 1.04
C ILE A 82 -9.88 -9.45 1.35
N SER A 83 -10.53 -10.02 0.35
CA SER A 83 -11.78 -10.76 0.58
C SER A 83 -11.49 -12.16 1.06
N ARG A 84 -10.58 -12.88 0.38
CA ARG A 84 -10.19 -14.24 0.73
C ARG A 84 -8.96 -14.71 -0.01
N HIS A 85 -8.38 -15.80 0.47
CA HIS A 85 -7.33 -16.52 -0.23
C HIS A 85 -7.84 -17.80 -0.88
N LEU A 86 -7.39 -18.10 -2.10
CA LEU A 86 -7.85 -19.27 -2.83
C LEU A 86 -6.75 -19.92 -3.68
N GLN A 87 -7.02 -21.15 -4.09
CA GLN A 87 -6.22 -21.89 -5.05
C GLN A 87 -6.90 -21.82 -6.41
N GLY A 88 -6.18 -21.38 -7.43
CA GLY A 88 -6.67 -21.34 -8.79
C GLY A 88 -6.94 -22.74 -9.36
N ASP A 89 -7.38 -22.75 -10.61
CA ASP A 89 -7.67 -23.99 -11.31
C ASP A 89 -6.42 -24.86 -11.46
N LYS A 90 -6.64 -26.18 -11.47
CA LYS A 90 -5.54 -27.14 -11.59
C LYS A 90 -5.02 -27.10 -13.03
N VAL A 91 -3.84 -26.53 -13.21
CA VAL A 91 -3.10 -26.61 -14.47
C VAL A 91 -2.32 -27.92 -14.49
N ILE A 92 -2.57 -28.76 -15.48
CA ILE A 92 -1.89 -30.05 -15.62
C ILE A 92 -0.63 -29.86 -16.47
N VAL A 93 0.53 -30.00 -15.84
CA VAL A 93 1.82 -30.01 -16.52
C VAL A 93 2.14 -31.44 -16.95
N PHE A 94 1.93 -31.73 -18.23
CA PHE A 94 2.24 -33.03 -18.82
C PHE A 94 3.51 -32.97 -19.66
N LYS A 95 4.54 -33.72 -19.24
CA LYS A 95 5.82 -33.84 -19.95
C LYS A 95 5.91 -35.23 -20.58
N LYS A 96 6.11 -35.32 -21.89
CA LYS A 96 6.26 -36.60 -22.62
C LYS A 96 7.41 -36.52 -23.63
N LYS A 97 8.26 -37.54 -23.68
CA LYS A 97 9.27 -37.71 -24.75
C LYS A 97 8.89 -38.89 -25.64
N ARG A 98 8.88 -38.67 -26.96
CA ARG A 98 8.49 -39.67 -27.96
C ARG A 98 9.47 -40.84 -27.98
N ARG A 99 8.97 -42.09 -28.04
CA ARG A 99 9.76 -43.34 -28.11
C ARG A 99 10.74 -43.60 -26.94
N LYS A 100 10.68 -42.82 -25.86
CA LYS A 100 11.57 -42.98 -24.69
C LYS A 100 10.85 -43.49 -23.43
N GLY A 101 9.56 -43.85 -23.52
CA GLY A 101 8.73 -44.26 -22.38
C GLY A 101 8.47 -43.15 -21.33
N TYR A 102 9.23 -42.05 -21.36
CA TYR A 102 9.11 -40.94 -20.43
C TYR A 102 7.79 -40.19 -20.63
N LYS A 103 6.92 -40.28 -19.62
CA LYS A 103 5.70 -39.50 -19.43
C LYS A 103 5.59 -39.13 -17.94
N LYS A 104 5.41 -37.85 -17.63
CA LYS A 104 5.13 -37.33 -16.28
C LYS A 104 3.92 -36.41 -16.33
N LYS A 105 2.99 -36.56 -15.39
CA LYS A 105 1.79 -35.73 -15.25
C LYS A 105 1.79 -35.16 -13.84
N ASN A 106 2.07 -33.87 -13.71
CA ASN A 106 2.02 -33.16 -12.43
C ASN A 106 0.90 -32.12 -12.48
N GLY A 107 0.22 -31.89 -11.36
CA GLY A 107 -0.71 -30.77 -11.22
C GLY A 107 -0.02 -29.58 -10.57
N HIS A 108 -0.31 -28.38 -11.04
CA HIS A 108 0.01 -27.12 -10.37
C HIS A 108 -1.30 -26.40 -10.05
N ARG A 109 -1.40 -25.82 -8.85
CA ARG A 109 -2.46 -24.86 -8.51
C ARG A 109 -1.78 -23.61 -8.00
N GLN A 110 -2.16 -22.48 -8.58
CA GLN A 110 -1.58 -21.20 -8.19
C GLN A 110 -2.31 -20.67 -6.96
N ALA A 111 -1.54 -20.24 -5.95
CA ALA A 111 -2.09 -19.50 -4.82
C ALA A 111 -2.44 -18.08 -5.28
N LEU A 112 -3.70 -17.70 -5.11
CA LEU A 112 -4.25 -16.41 -5.49
C LEU A 112 -4.90 -15.74 -4.28
N THR A 113 -5.08 -14.43 -4.38
CA THR A 113 -5.84 -13.63 -3.42
C THR A 113 -6.95 -12.89 -4.16
N GLU A 114 -8.17 -12.97 -3.65
CA GLU A 114 -9.28 -12.16 -4.14
C GLU A 114 -9.32 -10.87 -3.33
N ILE A 115 -9.19 -9.74 -4.02
CA ILE A 115 -9.26 -8.42 -3.43
C ILE A 115 -10.49 -7.66 -3.96
N VAL A 116 -11.03 -6.77 -3.13
CA VAL A 116 -12.07 -5.81 -3.52
C VAL A 116 -11.46 -4.41 -3.47
N ILE A 117 -11.64 -3.63 -4.52
CA ILE A 117 -11.12 -2.27 -4.60
C ILE A 117 -12.09 -1.32 -3.90
N GLU A 118 -11.63 -0.61 -2.88
CA GLU A 118 -12.46 0.29 -2.06
C GLU A 118 -12.35 1.74 -2.54
N SER A 119 -11.14 2.21 -2.84
CA SER A 119 -10.89 3.59 -3.28
C SER A 119 -9.82 3.68 -4.36
N ILE A 120 -9.92 4.73 -5.18
CA ILE A 120 -8.90 5.16 -6.13
C ILE A 120 -8.68 6.65 -5.84
N ASP A 121 -7.60 6.96 -5.14
CA ASP A 121 -7.25 8.31 -4.72
C ASP A 121 -6.17 8.88 -5.64
N VAL A 122 -6.45 10.03 -6.28
CA VAL A 122 -5.51 10.70 -7.20
C VAL A 122 -5.20 12.08 -6.63
N LYS A 123 -4.22 12.17 -5.73
CA LYS A 123 -3.73 13.47 -5.23
C LYS A 123 -2.57 13.96 -6.11
N GLY A 124 -2.88 14.35 -7.34
CA GLY A 124 -1.91 15.01 -8.21
C GLY A 124 -1.73 16.48 -7.86
N GLY A 125 -0.56 16.86 -7.32
CA GLY A 125 -0.03 18.23 -7.43
C GLY A 125 -0.16 19.18 -6.23
N LYS A 126 0.45 18.86 -5.08
CA LYS A 126 1.25 19.78 -4.22
C LYS A 126 1.80 19.01 -3.02
N LYS A 127 3.09 19.19 -2.75
CA LYS A 127 3.81 18.65 -1.58
C LYS A 127 3.01 18.82 -0.28
N ALA A 128 2.79 17.71 0.42
CA ALA A 128 2.68 17.65 1.87
C ALA A 128 3.25 16.31 2.35
N SER A 129 4.54 16.35 2.68
CA SER A 129 5.25 15.62 3.74
C SER A 129 4.63 14.35 4.34
N SER A 130 5.33 13.24 4.09
CA SER A 130 5.82 12.24 5.06
C SER A 130 4.87 11.57 6.05
N ALA A 131 4.69 10.28 5.77
CA ALA A 131 4.37 9.15 6.64
C ALA A 131 4.83 9.22 8.11
N LYS A 132 4.00 8.68 9.00
CA LYS A 132 4.42 7.62 9.94
C LYS A 132 3.21 6.75 10.32
N LYS A 133 3.24 5.47 9.92
CA LYS A 133 2.32 4.41 10.37
C LYS A 133 3.11 3.57 11.39
N GLU A 134 2.66 3.57 12.64
CA GLU A 134 3.18 2.75 13.74
C GLU A 134 2.18 1.62 14.03
N GLU A 135 2.67 0.37 14.02
CA GLU A 135 2.17 -0.73 14.85
C GLU A 135 3.06 -0.82 16.12
N PRO A 136 2.70 -1.60 17.14
CA PRO A 136 1.89 -1.27 18.30
C PRO A 136 2.71 -1.01 19.57
N LYS A 137 2.16 -0.22 20.50
CA LYS A 137 2.76 0.05 21.81
C LYS A 137 2.76 -1.19 22.72
N LYS A 138 3.94 -1.59 23.17
CA LYS A 138 4.16 -2.25 24.45
C LYS A 138 5.18 -1.43 25.26
N ASP A 139 4.74 -1.07 26.46
CA ASP A 139 5.52 -0.71 27.65
C ASP A 139 6.29 0.63 27.73
N THR A 140 5.84 1.40 28.73
CA THR A 140 6.60 2.24 29.69
C THR A 140 6.99 3.68 29.34
N LYS A 141 7.07 4.44 30.43
CA LYS A 141 6.96 5.89 30.61
C LYS A 141 8.32 6.41 31.10
N ALA A 142 8.65 7.63 30.69
CA ALA A 142 9.76 8.50 31.11
C ALA A 142 11.04 8.39 30.27
N GLU A 143 11.66 9.57 30.07
CA GLU A 143 12.96 9.87 29.44
C GLU A 143 12.96 10.13 27.93
N SER A 144 13.02 11.42 27.56
CA SER A 144 13.53 11.92 26.25
C SER A 144 13.68 13.45 26.29
N LYS A 145 14.47 13.96 27.24
CA LYS A 145 15.07 15.30 27.15
C LYS A 145 16.61 15.26 27.12
N ALA A 146 17.21 14.11 27.41
CA ALA A 146 18.67 13.93 27.42
C ALA A 146 19.26 13.64 26.04
N ASP A 147 18.49 13.01 25.13
CA ASP A 147 19.02 12.52 23.85
C ASP A 147 19.31 13.63 22.82
N ASP A 148 18.59 14.76 22.87
CA ASP A 148 18.78 15.87 21.93
C ASP A 148 20.09 16.64 22.19
N LEU A 149 20.52 16.77 23.45
CA LEU A 149 21.73 17.53 23.82
C LEU A 149 23.04 16.86 23.39
N ASN A 150 23.03 15.54 23.18
CA ASN A 150 24.25 14.79 22.84
C ASN A 150 24.67 14.98 21.37
N GLN A 151 23.71 15.34 20.51
CA GLN A 151 23.93 15.57 19.07
C GLN A 151 24.49 16.96 18.77
N HIS A 152 24.38 17.91 19.70
CA HIS A 152 24.89 19.28 19.51
C HIS A 152 26.42 19.36 19.56
N THR A 153 26.96 20.35 18.86
CA THR A 153 28.40 20.63 18.86
C THR A 153 28.80 21.36 20.15
N VAL A 154 30.09 21.32 20.53
CA VAL A 154 30.58 21.95 21.78
C VAL A 154 30.35 23.47 21.78
N VAL A 155 30.34 24.09 20.59
CA VAL A 155 30.10 25.53 20.43
C VAL A 155 28.65 25.86 20.76
N GLU A 156 27.70 25.12 20.19
CA GLU A 156 26.26 25.27 20.46
C GLU A 156 25.94 25.02 21.94
N LEU A 157 26.58 24.01 22.56
CA LEU A 157 26.42 23.73 23.99
C LEU A 157 26.94 24.87 24.87
N ARG A 158 28.03 25.55 24.49
CA ARG A 158 28.54 26.71 25.23
C ARG A 158 27.65 27.93 25.09
N GLU A 159 27.06 28.14 23.91
CA GLU A 159 26.11 29.24 23.66
C GLU A 159 24.83 29.03 24.46
N MET A 160 24.26 27.82 24.46
CA MET A 160 23.10 27.48 25.29
C MET A 160 23.40 27.61 26.79
N ALA A 161 24.59 27.23 27.24
CA ALA A 161 24.99 27.38 28.65
C ALA A 161 25.14 28.87 29.04
N LYS A 162 25.65 29.70 28.12
CA LYS A 162 25.74 31.15 28.31
C LYS A 162 24.36 31.81 28.38
N GLU A 163 23.42 31.40 27.53
CA GLU A 163 22.03 31.91 27.55
C GLU A 163 21.29 31.51 28.82
N LYS A 164 21.52 30.29 29.34
CA LYS A 164 20.98 29.86 30.64
C LYS A 164 21.71 30.45 31.85
N GLY A 165 22.77 31.25 31.63
CA GLY A 165 23.49 31.94 32.70
C GLY A 165 24.37 31.01 33.57
N ILE A 166 24.82 29.88 33.03
CA ILE A 166 25.69 28.94 33.76
C ILE A 166 27.09 29.53 33.83
N GLU A 167 27.59 29.85 35.02
CA GLU A 167 28.94 30.38 35.21
C GLU A 167 30.00 29.28 34.98
N GLY A 168 31.14 29.63 34.38
CA GLY A 168 32.23 28.68 34.13
C GLY A 168 32.10 27.80 32.87
N TYR A 169 31.10 28.06 32.01
CA TYR A 169 30.86 27.32 30.75
C TYR A 169 32.07 27.25 29.79
N SER A 170 32.99 28.23 29.86
CA SER A 170 34.14 28.32 28.95
C SER A 170 35.22 27.25 29.21
N SER A 171 35.35 26.78 30.45
CA SER A 171 36.34 25.78 30.86
C SER A 171 35.80 24.35 30.88
N MET A 172 34.49 24.15 30.73
CA MET A 172 33.85 22.84 30.80
C MET A 172 34.07 22.01 29.54
N LYS A 173 34.18 20.68 29.74
CA LYS A 173 34.21 19.68 28.66
C LYS A 173 32.80 19.40 28.14
N LYS A 174 32.70 18.77 26.96
CA LYS A 174 31.40 18.47 26.31
C LYS A 174 30.42 17.75 27.24
N ALA A 175 30.88 16.73 27.97
CA ALA A 175 30.04 15.96 28.88
C ALA A 175 29.49 16.80 30.04
N GLU A 176 30.35 17.63 30.65
CA GLU A 176 29.97 18.54 31.75
C GLU A 176 28.98 19.61 31.27
N LEU A 177 29.13 20.11 30.04
CA LEU A 177 28.17 21.04 29.43
C LEU A 177 26.81 20.40 29.17
N ILE A 178 26.78 19.13 28.75
CA ILE A 178 25.51 18.40 28.54
C ILE A 178 24.80 18.17 29.87
N GLU A 179 25.54 17.77 30.91
CA GLU A 179 25.01 17.55 32.25
C GLU A 179 24.45 18.83 32.88
N ALA A 180 25.15 19.96 32.72
CA ALA A 180 24.68 21.25 33.21
C ALA A 180 23.48 21.81 32.43
N LEU A 181 23.24 21.34 31.21
CA LEU A 181 22.15 21.77 30.33
C LEU A 181 20.91 20.87 30.35
N SER A 182 21.06 19.62 30.80
CA SER A 182 19.97 18.65 30.97
C SER A 182 19.04 19.03 32.12
#